data_AF-A0A2M8GB67-F1
#
_entry.id   AF-A0A2M8GB67-F1
#
_cell.length_a   1.000
_cell.length_b   1.000
_cell.length_c   1.000
_cell.angle_alpha   90.00
_cell.angle_beta   90.00
_cell.angle_gamma   90.00
#
_symmetry.space_group_name_H-M   'P 1'
#
loop_
_entity.id
_entity.type
_entity.pdbx_description
1 polymer ?
#
loop_
_entity_poly.entity_id
_entity_poly.type
_entity_poly.pdbx_seq_one_letter_code
_entity_poly.pdbx_strand_id
1 'polypeptide(L)'
;MTEFDISVAIPEAEKNFFMPEHEIVNLERMEKLSKKHPVNVLVAGKQGCGKSTLVRQFAARNKRPFATFQVGILSEPGQLFGEYKLKGGETYYQK
;
A
#
# COMPACT_ATOMS: atom_id res chain seq x y z
N MET A 1 1.03 -16.89 -18.72
CA MET A 1 0.79 -15.85 -17.70
C MET A 1 2.14 -15.24 -17.38
N THR A 2 2.33 -13.95 -17.68
CA THR A 2 3.56 -13.25 -17.29
C THR A 2 3.50 -12.94 -15.80
N GLU A 3 4.53 -13.35 -15.06
CA GLU A 3 4.70 -13.05 -13.64
C GLU A 3 4.75 -11.53 -13.44
N PHE A 4 3.98 -10.99 -12.49
CA PHE A 4 3.99 -9.56 -12.20
C PHE A 4 5.23 -9.22 -11.38
N ASP A 5 6.11 -8.38 -11.93
CA ASP A 5 7.29 -7.90 -11.22
C ASP A 5 6.89 -6.92 -10.11
N ILE A 6 6.97 -7.39 -8.86
CA ILE A 6 6.59 -6.62 -7.67
C ILE A 6 7.48 -5.40 -7.44
N SER A 7 8.69 -5.39 -8.00
CA SER A 7 9.63 -4.27 -7.86
C SER A 7 9.08 -3.01 -8.53
N VAL A 8 8.28 -3.15 -9.59
CA VAL A 8 7.59 -2.06 -10.28
C VAL A 8 6.55 -1.37 -9.39
N ALA A 9 6.04 -2.06 -8.37
CA ALA A 9 5.09 -1.50 -7.42
C ALA A 9 5.77 -0.77 -6.25
N ILE A 10 7.10 -0.77 -6.15
CA ILE A 10 7.83 -0.04 -5.12
C ILE A 10 7.98 1.42 -5.56
N PRO A 11 7.51 2.40 -4.77
CA PRO A 11 7.59 3.80 -5.16
C PRO A 11 9.03 4.33 -5.00
N GLU A 12 9.39 5.31 -5.82
CA GLU A 12 10.63 6.06 -5.64
C GLU A 12 10.55 7.00 -4.41
N ALA A 13 11.69 7.21 -3.77
CA ALA A 13 11.80 8.18 -2.68
C ALA A 13 11.70 9.62 -3.22
N GLU A 14 11.03 10.50 -2.49
CA GLU A 14 10.90 11.90 -2.90
C GLU A 14 12.17 12.67 -2.54
N LYS A 15 12.78 13.34 -3.52
CA LYS A 15 14.09 14.00 -3.38
C LYS A 15 14.16 15.03 -2.24
N ASN A 16 13.09 15.77 -2.01
CA ASN A 16 13.04 16.89 -1.06
C ASN A 16 12.19 16.57 0.18
N PHE A 17 12.04 15.29 0.51
CA PHE A 17 11.27 14.89 1.68
C PHE A 17 12.08 15.00 2.97
N PHE A 18 11.56 15.75 3.94
CA PHE A 18 12.16 15.93 5.26
C PHE A 18 11.26 15.34 6.34
N MET A 19 11.87 14.69 7.33
CA MET A 19 11.19 14.17 8.50
C MET A 19 12.10 14.33 9.73
N PRO A 20 11.56 14.75 10.89
CA PRO A 20 12.32 14.76 12.13
C PRO A 20 12.85 13.37 12.51
N GLU A 21 14.02 13.32 13.13
CA GLU A 21 14.68 12.06 13.48
C GLU A 21 13.82 11.15 14.38
N HIS A 22 13.10 11.72 15.35
CA HIS A 22 12.23 10.94 16.23
C HIS A 22 11.09 10.24 15.48
N GLU A 23 10.54 10.86 14.43
CA GLU A 23 9.52 10.26 13.58
C GLU A 23 10.11 9.13 12.73
N ILE A 24 11.34 9.31 12.23
CA ILE A 24 12.06 8.25 11.51
C ILE A 24 12.23 7.01 12.39
N VAL A 25 12.65 7.20 13.65
CA VAL A 25 12.82 6.10 14.61
C VAL A 25 11.49 5.37 14.86
N ASN A 26 10.38 6.10 14.96
CA ASN A 26 9.07 5.49 15.14
C ASN A 26 8.66 4.64 13.92
N LEU A 27 8.87 5.13 12.70
CA LEU A 27 8.60 4.36 11.48
C LEU A 27 9.47 3.10 11.39
N GLU A 28 10.75 3.18 11.74
CA GLU A 28 11.63 2.00 11.76
C GLU A 28 11.19 0.95 12.78
N ARG A 29 10.62 1.37 13.91
CA ARG A 29 10.02 0.45 14.89
C ARG A 29 8.80 -0.25 14.29
N MET A 30 7.96 0.46 13.54
CA MET A 30 6.81 -0.15 12.84
C MET A 30 7.27 -1.17 11.80
N GLU A 31 8.30 -0.85 11.02
CA GLU A 31 8.90 -1.79 10.07
C GLU A 31 9.37 -3.06 10.78
N LYS A 32 10.16 -2.91 11.86
CA LYS A 32 10.66 -4.05 12.64
C LYS A 32 9.51 -4.90 13.20
N LEU A 33 8.47 -4.27 13.75
CA LEU A 33 7.32 -4.97 14.29
C LEU A 33 6.58 -5.77 13.21
N SER A 34 6.40 -5.17 12.02
CA SER A 34 5.70 -5.79 10.90
C SER A 34 6.36 -7.07 10.38
N LYS A 35 7.66 -7.27 10.62
CA LYS A 35 8.39 -8.51 10.27
C LYS A 35 8.04 -9.68 11.19
N LYS A 36 7.56 -9.40 12.41
CA LYS A 36 7.17 -10.43 13.39
C LYS A 36 5.72 -10.86 13.19
N HIS A 37 4.82 -9.91 12.92
CA HIS A 37 3.42 -10.16 12.61
C HIS A 37 2.85 -8.99 11.79
N PRO A 38 1.78 -9.19 11.01
CA PRO A 38 1.09 -8.09 10.34
C PRO A 38 0.65 -7.00 11.33
N VAL A 39 0.79 -5.74 10.94
CA VAL A 39 0.41 -4.57 11.73
C VAL A 39 -0.42 -3.63 10.86
N ASN A 40 -1.64 -3.35 11.31
CA ASN A 40 -2.49 -2.34 10.68
C ASN A 40 -2.19 -0.97 11.31
N VAL A 41 -1.95 0.04 10.47
CA VAL A 41 -1.55 1.38 10.91
C VAL A 41 -2.54 2.41 10.41
N LEU A 42 -3.06 3.23 11.31
CA LEU A 42 -3.87 4.40 10.98
C LEU A 42 -2.99 5.66 11.05
N VAL A 43 -2.89 6.38 9.93
CA VAL A 43 -2.22 7.68 9.88
C VAL A 43 -3.27 8.79 9.80
N ALA A 44 -3.38 9.59 10.86
CA ALA A 44 -4.38 10.64 10.98
C ALA A 44 -3.73 12.04 11.12
N GLY A 45 -4.46 13.08 10.71
CA GLY A 45 -3.99 14.46 10.73
C GLY A 45 -4.75 15.35 9.76
N LYS A 46 -4.60 16.68 9.90
CA LYS A 46 -5.28 17.69 9.06
C LYS A 46 -5.05 17.46 7.56
N GLN A 47 -5.97 17.92 6.72
CA GLN A 47 -5.79 17.86 5.26
C GLN A 47 -4.48 18.58 4.86
N GLY A 48 -3.78 18.04 3.86
CA GLY A 48 -2.52 18.63 3.37
C GLY A 48 -1.29 18.42 4.25
N CYS A 49 -1.38 17.76 5.41
CA CYS A 49 -0.23 17.56 6.31
C CYS A 49 0.75 16.44 5.89
N GLY A 50 0.73 16.00 4.63
CA GLY A 50 1.69 15.03 4.10
C GLY A 50 1.45 13.55 4.44
N LYS A 51 0.27 13.16 4.95
CA LYS A 51 -0.03 11.75 5.35
C LYS A 51 0.24 10.73 4.24
N SER A 52 -0.29 10.96 3.04
CA SER A 52 -0.11 10.04 1.91
C SER A 52 1.35 9.98 1.47
N THR A 53 2.06 11.11 1.55
CA THR A 53 3.50 11.17 1.30
C THR A 53 4.28 10.38 2.35
N LEU A 54 3.96 10.53 3.64
CA LEU A 54 4.59 9.77 4.72
C LEU A 54 4.51 8.25 4.48
N VAL A 55 3.32 7.74 4.11
CA VAL A 55 3.13 6.31 3.82
C VAL A 55 3.90 5.88 2.56
N ARG A 56 3.90 6.71 1.50
CA ARG A 56 4.68 6.44 0.29
C ARG A 56 6.18 6.38 0.58
N GLN A 57 6.69 7.31 1.40
CA GLN A 57 8.10 7.34 1.80
C GLN A 57 8.48 6.16 2.69
N PHE A 58 7.58 5.74 3.59
CA PHE A 58 7.76 4.50 4.34
C PHE A 58 7.92 3.29 3.41
N ALA A 59 7.08 3.20 2.38
CA ALA A 59 7.17 2.12 1.40
C ALA A 59 8.48 2.18 0.58
N ALA A 60 8.84 3.36 0.07
CA ALA A 60 10.07 3.57 -0.70
C ALA A 60 11.32 3.18 0.10
N ARG A 61 11.44 3.67 1.34
CA ARG A 61 12.60 3.42 2.22
C ARG A 61 12.76 1.94 2.58
N ASN A 62 11.64 1.22 2.76
CA ASN A 62 11.65 -0.18 3.16
C ASN A 62 11.50 -1.15 1.98
N LYS A 63 11.57 -0.66 0.73
CA LYS A 63 11.40 -1.45 -0.50
C LYS A 63 10.11 -2.26 -0.51
N ARG A 64 9.01 -1.63 -0.10
CA ARG A 64 7.68 -2.26 -0.03
C ARG A 64 6.84 -1.85 -1.24
N PRO A 65 6.11 -2.80 -1.86
CA PRO A 65 5.13 -2.45 -2.88
C PRO A 65 4.03 -1.58 -2.27
N PHE A 66 3.54 -0.62 -3.05
CA PHE A 66 2.59 0.39 -2.61
C PHE A 66 1.42 0.49 -3.58
N ALA A 67 0.20 0.48 -3.03
CA ALA A 67 -1.03 0.70 -3.78
C ALA A 67 -1.98 1.58 -2.98
N THR A 68 -2.78 2.39 -3.68
CA THR A 68 -3.77 3.27 -3.06
C THR A 68 -5.16 2.86 -3.50
N PHE A 69 -6.04 2.61 -2.53
CA PHE A 69 -7.44 2.29 -2.78
C PHE A 69 -8.31 3.41 -2.21
N GLN A 70 -9.14 4.02 -3.05
CA GLN A 70 -10.14 4.98 -2.61
C GLN A 70 -11.37 4.18 -2.14
N VAL A 71 -11.33 3.66 -0.91
CA VAL A 71 -12.36 2.72 -0.42
C VAL A 71 -13.77 3.31 -0.47
N GLY A 72 -13.92 4.64 -0.30
CA GLY A 72 -15.23 5.31 -0.33
C GLY A 72 -15.95 5.27 -1.69
N ILE A 73 -15.26 4.94 -2.79
CA ILE A 73 -15.89 4.78 -4.11
C ILE A 73 -16.10 3.31 -4.49
N LEU A 74 -15.57 2.37 -3.70
CA LEU A 74 -15.67 0.93 -3.97
C LEU A 74 -16.97 0.43 -3.33
N SER A 75 -17.93 0.09 -4.17
CA SER A 75 -19.27 -0.36 -3.73
C SER A 75 -19.36 -1.88 -3.62
N GLU A 76 -18.55 -2.61 -4.39
CA GLU A 76 -18.61 -4.06 -4.48
C GLU A 76 -17.27 -4.71 -4.08
N PRO A 77 -17.27 -5.79 -3.27
CA PRO A 77 -16.05 -6.50 -2.87
C PRO A 77 -15.20 -6.97 -4.05
N GLY A 78 -15.85 -7.29 -5.17
CA GLY A 78 -15.21 -7.69 -6.41
C GLY A 78 -14.23 -6.65 -6.97
N GLN A 79 -14.44 -5.37 -6.66
CA GLN A 79 -13.54 -4.29 -7.09
C GLN A 79 -12.21 -4.28 -6.32
N LEU A 80 -12.13 -4.93 -5.16
CA LEU A 80 -10.89 -5.13 -4.39
C LEU A 80 -10.27 -6.51 -4.62
N PHE A 81 -11.11 -7.53 -4.73
CA PHE A 81 -10.70 -8.93 -4.66
C PHE A 81 -10.88 -9.71 -5.97
N GLY A 82 -11.35 -9.06 -7.04
CA GLY A 82 -11.76 -9.72 -8.28
C GLY A 82 -13.08 -10.47 -8.13
N GLU A 83 -13.64 -10.91 -9.26
CA GLU A 83 -14.90 -11.66 -9.28
C GLU A 83 -14.78 -12.93 -10.11
N TYR A 84 -15.46 -13.98 -9.64
CA TYR A 84 -15.68 -15.17 -10.44
C TYR A 84 -16.83 -14.91 -11.41
N LYS A 85 -16.54 -14.94 -12.71
CA LYS A 85 -17.55 -14.82 -13.75
C LYS A 85 -17.75 -16.16 -14.46
N LEU A 86 -18.95 -16.38 -14.96
CA LEU A 86 -19.27 -17.54 -15.80
C LEU A 86 -19.08 -17.17 -17.26
N LYS A 87 -18.35 -17.98 -18.02
CA LYS A 87 -18.26 -17.89 -19.48
C LYS A 87 -18.32 -19.29 -20.06
N GLY A 88 -19.34 -19.56 -20.87
CA GLY A 88 -19.51 -20.86 -21.54
C GLY A 88 -19.81 -22.04 -20.59
N GLY A 89 -20.38 -21.78 -19.41
CA GLY A 89 -20.68 -22.83 -18.42
C GLY A 89 -19.55 -23.14 -17.44
N GLU A 90 -18.40 -22.49 -17.59
CA GLU A 90 -17.26 -22.62 -16.67
C GLU A 90 -17.01 -21.32 -15.90
N THR A 91 -16.62 -21.46 -14.63
CA THR A 91 -16.28 -20.36 -13.74
C THR A 91 -14.82 -19.96 -13.93
N TYR A 92 -14.56 -18.71 -14.28
CA TYR A 92 -13.20 -18.17 -14.38
C TYR A 92 -13.05 -16.93 -13.49
N TYR A 93 -11.88 -16.81 -12.87
CA TYR A 93 -11.54 -15.67 -12.03
C TYR A 93 -11.06 -14.50 -12.90
N GLN A 94 -11.79 -13.39 -12.87
CA GLN A 94 -11.40 -12.15 -13.52
C GLN A 94 -10.75 -11.23 -12.47
N LYS A 95 -9.45 -10.98 -12.63
CA LYS A 95 -8.72 -9.94 -11.89
C LYS A 95 -9.09 -8.55 -12.37
#